data_AF-A0A1E1WMS0-F1
#
_entry.id   AF-A0A1E1WMS0-F1
#
_cell.length_a   1.000
_cell.length_b   1.000
_cell.length_c   1.000
_cell.angle_alpha   90.00
_cell.angle_beta   90.00
_cell.angle_gamma   90.00
#
_symmetry.space_group_name_H-M   'P 1'
#
loop_
_entity.id
_entity.type
_entity.pdbx_description
1 polymer ?
#
loop_
_entity_poly.entity_id
_entity_poly.type
_entity_poly.pdbx_seq_one_letter_code
_entity_poly.pdbx_strand_id
1 'polypeptide(L)'
;MSYNSNFDSNFPPNFTFHNPQANFIPPPPIPPAFFIPPNAPPPILKQDQDYVKQYNKLPSKPIKHKDEHPISISEVKEKLRNLVLTLNKIKDKEIYLKENTNTISEHDWTSTLSDIEKHKSIIKDSMACINDSYLDMLKKMLAKRSAKRLRMKRLKLERRLEKKDRFKELEERSRKIDENLQKIKDDIIKAEQERSRKIDENLQKIKDDIIKAEQEEEAKLQADMVLREVLRKKHDAKKCITKLDALVKLYKARQNTAKGRGESISEKDAECFNNNIEKLKSLWIQKLHSYEKEESELRATLNQDKGKDTISTKDAEVLGNLAKWRRFLFGSDCTPQADFQRDVGKFITRRSQWDQYIHSEGSSLPIGWVLPDFKTS
;
A
#
# COMPACT_ATOMS: atom_id res chain seq x y z
N MET A 1 14.77 55.22 -29.92
CA MET A 1 15.93 54.93 -29.04
C MET A 1 15.43 53.99 -27.96
N SER A 2 15.95 52.81 -27.72
CA SER A 2 17.01 51.99 -28.31
C SER A 2 16.70 50.57 -27.84
N TYR A 3 16.72 49.62 -28.76
CA TYR A 3 16.56 48.20 -28.50
C TYR A 3 17.72 47.70 -27.62
N ASN A 4 17.44 46.80 -26.68
CA ASN A 4 18.47 45.98 -26.06
C ASN A 4 18.21 44.51 -26.41
N SER A 5 18.78 44.14 -27.55
CA SER A 5 19.05 42.79 -28.01
C SER A 5 20.33 42.30 -27.35
N ASN A 6 20.25 41.20 -26.58
CA ASN A 6 21.31 40.20 -26.38
C ASN A 6 20.94 39.32 -25.18
N PHE A 7 20.31 38.17 -25.43
CA PHE A 7 20.53 36.98 -24.63
C PHE A 7 20.40 35.77 -25.55
N ASP A 8 21.47 35.60 -26.30
CA ASP A 8 21.75 34.46 -27.15
C ASP A 8 22.01 33.20 -26.30
N SER A 9 21.34 32.13 -26.70
CA SER A 9 21.99 30.90 -27.16
C SER A 9 22.98 30.22 -26.21
N ASN A 10 22.48 29.23 -25.45
CA ASN A 10 23.25 28.06 -25.03
C ASN A 10 22.32 26.87 -24.80
N PHE A 11 21.93 26.19 -25.89
CA PHE A 11 21.42 24.82 -25.83
C PHE A 11 22.52 23.86 -26.31
N PRO A 12 22.97 22.89 -25.51
CA PRO A 12 23.80 21.82 -26.02
C PRO A 12 22.95 20.86 -26.88
N PRO A 13 23.42 20.47 -28.07
CA PRO A 13 22.81 19.39 -28.84
C PRO A 13 23.38 18.06 -28.31
N ASN A 14 22.48 17.15 -27.95
CA ASN A 14 22.66 15.71 -27.69
C ASN A 14 22.00 15.29 -26.37
N PHE A 15 20.67 15.19 -26.39
CA PHE A 15 19.96 14.27 -25.51
C PHE A 15 19.35 13.17 -26.36
N THR A 16 20.14 12.10 -26.52
CA THR A 16 19.69 10.83 -27.05
C THR A 16 18.66 10.26 -26.08
N PHE A 17 17.39 10.17 -26.50
CA PHE A 17 16.34 9.48 -25.75
C PHE A 17 16.75 8.02 -25.53
N HIS A 18 17.36 7.74 -24.38
CA HIS A 18 17.43 6.39 -23.86
C HIS A 18 16.03 6.05 -23.37
N ASN A 19 15.33 5.26 -24.17
CA ASN A 19 14.07 4.63 -23.83
C ASN A 19 14.32 3.75 -22.59
N PRO A 20 13.82 4.10 -21.39
CA PRO A 20 13.95 3.19 -20.25
C PRO A 20 13.14 1.95 -20.60
N GLN A 21 13.78 0.80 -20.47
CA GLN A 21 13.18 -0.51 -20.71
C GLN A 21 11.77 -0.54 -20.11
N ALA A 22 10.80 -0.91 -20.95
CA ALA A 22 9.46 -1.23 -20.51
C ALA A 22 9.57 -2.32 -19.45
N ASN A 23 9.52 -1.92 -18.17
CA ASN A 23 9.25 -2.82 -17.08
C ASN A 23 7.89 -3.44 -17.39
N PHE A 24 7.92 -4.69 -17.85
CA PHE A 24 6.76 -5.56 -17.90
C PHE A 24 6.24 -5.70 -16.48
N ILE A 25 5.28 -4.84 -16.12
CA ILE A 25 4.46 -5.05 -14.94
C ILE A 25 3.57 -6.24 -15.30
N PRO A 26 3.71 -7.41 -14.66
CA PRO A 26 2.79 -8.51 -14.88
C PRO A 26 1.37 -8.01 -14.58
N PRO A 27 0.35 -8.42 -15.37
CA PRO A 27 -1.02 -8.03 -15.08
C PRO A 27 -1.35 -8.41 -13.63
N PRO A 28 -2.05 -7.55 -12.89
CA PRO A 28 -2.41 -7.84 -11.50
C PRO A 28 -3.14 -9.19 -11.44
N PRO A 29 -2.90 -10.00 -10.39
CA PRO A 29 -3.61 -11.25 -10.22
C PRO A 29 -5.12 -10.99 -10.29
N ILE A 30 -5.81 -11.83 -11.06
CA ILE A 30 -7.27 -11.82 -11.16
C ILE A 30 -7.78 -11.80 -9.71
N PRO A 31 -8.55 -10.77 -9.30
CA PRO A 31 -9.05 -10.70 -7.95
C PRO A 31 -9.79 -12.01 -7.66
N PRO A 32 -9.62 -12.62 -6.46
CA PRO A 32 -10.41 -13.76 -6.07
C PRO A 32 -11.88 -13.41 -6.32
N ALA A 33 -12.63 -14.32 -6.92
CA ALA A 33 -14.04 -14.14 -7.19
C ALA A 33 -14.71 -13.68 -5.89
N PHE A 34 -14.89 -12.36 -5.76
CA PHE A 34 -15.72 -11.80 -4.73
C PHE A 34 -17.03 -12.53 -4.92
N PHE A 35 -17.48 -13.19 -3.86
CA PHE A 35 -18.85 -13.64 -3.74
C PHE A 35 -19.71 -12.43 -4.12
N ILE A 36 -20.14 -12.39 -5.38
CA ILE A 36 -21.22 -11.55 -5.81
C ILE A 36 -22.39 -12.12 -5.01
N PRO A 37 -22.91 -11.42 -3.99
CA PRO A 37 -24.15 -11.85 -3.37
C PRO A 37 -25.15 -12.06 -4.51
N PRO A 38 -25.90 -13.17 -4.53
CA PRO A 38 -26.78 -13.51 -5.63
C PRO A 38 -27.56 -12.25 -6.01
N ASN A 39 -27.41 -11.84 -7.28
CA ASN A 39 -28.03 -10.65 -7.85
C ASN A 39 -29.38 -10.46 -7.17
N ALA A 40 -29.54 -9.35 -6.45
CA ALA A 40 -30.87 -8.91 -6.07
C ALA A 40 -31.71 -9.03 -7.35
N PRO A 41 -32.86 -9.73 -7.31
CA PRO A 41 -33.67 -9.93 -8.49
C PRO A 41 -33.81 -8.55 -9.17
N PRO A 42 -33.59 -8.47 -10.49
CA PRO A 42 -33.69 -7.20 -11.20
C PRO A 42 -34.97 -6.54 -10.71
N PRO A 43 -34.93 -5.24 -10.32
CA PRO A 43 -36.14 -4.56 -9.89
C PRO A 43 -37.15 -4.85 -10.97
N ILE A 44 -38.25 -5.50 -10.59
CA ILE A 44 -39.31 -5.88 -11.53
C ILE A 44 -39.61 -4.57 -12.25
N LEU A 45 -39.12 -4.46 -13.48
CA LEU A 45 -39.47 -3.42 -14.42
C LEU A 45 -40.91 -3.76 -14.74
N LYS A 46 -41.80 -3.40 -13.81
CA LYS A 46 -43.18 -3.11 -14.16
C LYS A 46 -43.03 -2.05 -15.21
N GLN A 47 -43.18 -2.49 -16.46
CA GLN A 47 -43.14 -1.65 -17.63
C GLN A 47 -44.02 -0.44 -17.32
N ASP A 48 -43.58 0.78 -17.61
CA ASP A 48 -44.40 1.97 -17.31
C ASP A 48 -45.83 1.83 -17.87
N GLN A 49 -46.01 1.01 -18.91
CA GLN A 49 -47.31 0.58 -19.41
C GLN A 49 -48.19 -0.16 -18.41
N ASP A 50 -47.65 -1.02 -17.55
CA ASP A 50 -48.40 -1.72 -16.50
C ASP A 50 -48.80 -0.75 -15.37
N TYR A 51 -47.94 0.23 -15.06
CA TYR A 51 -48.30 1.33 -14.16
C TYR A 51 -49.45 2.17 -14.76
N VAL A 52 -49.40 2.50 -16.05
CA VAL A 52 -50.47 3.23 -16.75
C VAL A 52 -51.76 2.40 -16.84
N LYS A 53 -51.67 1.09 -17.13
CA LYS A 53 -52.83 0.18 -17.13
C LYS A 53 -53.44 0.00 -15.74
N GLN A 54 -52.62 -0.03 -14.68
CA GLN A 54 -53.10 -0.12 -13.30
C GLN A 54 -53.68 1.22 -12.81
N TYR A 55 -53.12 2.35 -13.26
CA TYR A 55 -53.66 3.69 -13.01
C TYR A 55 -55.02 3.89 -13.69
N ASN A 56 -55.19 3.37 -14.91
CA ASN A 56 -56.46 3.37 -15.65
C ASN A 56 -57.48 2.35 -15.12
N LYS A 57 -57.05 1.36 -14.33
CA LYS A 57 -57.90 0.38 -13.63
C LYS A 57 -58.33 0.83 -12.23
N LEU A 58 -57.92 2.00 -11.76
CA LEU A 58 -58.52 2.57 -10.56
C LEU A 58 -60.02 2.71 -10.83
N PRO A 59 -60.90 2.17 -9.95
CA PRO A 59 -62.33 2.32 -10.13
C PRO A 59 -62.62 3.81 -10.16
N SER A 60 -63.05 4.30 -11.34
CA SER A 60 -63.68 5.60 -11.47
C SER A 60 -64.82 5.59 -10.48
N LYS A 61 -64.59 6.18 -9.31
CA LYS A 61 -65.65 6.34 -8.31
C LYS A 61 -66.74 7.11 -9.04
N PRO A 62 -67.98 6.59 -9.09
CA PRO A 62 -69.06 7.31 -9.73
C PRO A 62 -69.05 8.72 -9.15
N ILE A 63 -68.97 9.71 -10.04
CA ILE A 63 -69.08 11.12 -9.68
C ILE A 63 -70.48 11.22 -9.07
N LYS A 64 -70.55 11.12 -7.74
CA LYS A 64 -71.78 11.40 -7.02
C LYS A 64 -72.09 12.85 -7.36
N HIS A 65 -73.11 13.06 -8.18
CA HIS A 65 -73.73 14.36 -8.35
C HIS A 65 -73.93 14.89 -6.93
N LYS A 66 -73.21 15.96 -6.60
CA LYS A 66 -73.43 16.66 -5.35
C LYS A 66 -74.79 17.29 -5.49
N ASP A 67 -75.75 16.80 -4.71
CA ASP A 67 -76.98 17.51 -4.47
C ASP A 67 -76.66 18.96 -4.08
N GLU A 68 -77.55 19.83 -4.54
CA GLU A 68 -77.57 21.29 -4.44
C GLU A 68 -76.73 21.85 -3.28
N HIS A 69 -75.75 22.69 -3.66
CA HIS A 69 -74.85 23.50 -2.82
C HIS A 69 -75.10 23.41 -1.29
N PRO A 70 -74.50 22.43 -0.59
CA PRO A 70 -74.51 22.44 0.87
C PRO A 70 -73.77 23.68 1.35
N ILE A 71 -74.46 24.55 2.08
CA ILE A 71 -73.98 25.84 2.58
C ILE A 71 -72.56 25.67 3.16
N SER A 72 -71.62 26.49 2.70
CA SER A 72 -70.22 26.44 3.13
C SER A 72 -70.08 26.81 4.62
N ILE A 73 -69.07 26.25 5.30
CA ILE A 73 -68.70 26.69 6.67
C ILE A 73 -68.49 28.21 6.73
N SER A 74 -67.95 28.82 5.67
CA SER A 74 -67.76 30.28 5.59
C SER A 74 -69.09 31.04 5.51
N GLU A 75 -70.07 30.52 4.76
CA GLU A 75 -71.38 31.15 4.58
C GLU A 75 -72.21 31.09 5.86
N VAL A 76 -72.22 29.96 6.57
CA VAL A 76 -72.89 29.87 7.88
C VAL A 76 -72.21 30.79 8.89
N LYS A 77 -70.88 30.87 8.88
CA LYS A 77 -70.14 31.81 9.75
C LYS A 77 -70.54 33.25 9.48
N GLU A 78 -70.68 33.65 8.22
CA GLU A 78 -71.07 35.01 7.86
C GLU A 78 -72.54 35.28 8.20
N LYS A 79 -73.44 34.32 7.99
CA LYS A 79 -74.84 34.42 8.41
C LYS A 79 -74.98 34.55 9.93
N LEU A 80 -74.25 33.76 10.73
CA LEU A 80 -74.24 33.89 12.19
C LEU A 80 -73.68 35.24 12.62
N ARG A 81 -72.63 35.74 11.96
CA ARG A 81 -72.08 37.07 12.22
C ARG A 81 -73.12 38.17 11.93
N ASN A 82 -73.81 38.09 10.80
CA ASN A 82 -74.85 39.04 10.42
C ASN A 82 -76.06 38.98 11.37
N LEU A 83 -76.46 37.79 11.81
CA LEU A 83 -77.48 37.61 12.86
C LEU A 83 -77.11 38.36 14.14
N VAL A 84 -75.88 38.19 14.62
CA VAL A 84 -75.38 38.89 15.82
C VAL A 84 -75.37 40.41 15.62
N LEU A 85 -74.94 40.89 14.44
CA LEU A 85 -74.95 42.31 14.13
C LEU A 85 -76.37 42.90 14.07
N THR A 86 -77.31 42.22 13.44
CA THR A 86 -78.72 42.64 13.35
C THR A 86 -79.39 42.64 14.72
N LEU A 87 -79.09 41.64 15.55
CA LEU A 87 -79.59 41.59 16.93
C LEU A 87 -79.09 42.79 17.75
N ASN A 88 -77.82 43.16 17.60
CA ASN A 88 -77.29 44.35 18.28
C ASN A 88 -77.98 45.63 17.79
N LYS A 89 -78.23 45.78 16.48
CA LYS A 89 -78.99 46.92 15.95
C LYS A 89 -80.41 47.02 16.53
N ILE A 90 -81.08 45.89 16.78
CA ILE A 90 -82.39 45.89 17.47
C ILE A 90 -82.24 46.41 18.90
N LYS A 91 -81.24 45.91 19.63
CA LYS A 91 -80.97 46.35 21.01
C LYS A 91 -80.67 47.85 21.07
N ASP A 92 -79.87 48.37 20.14
CA ASP A 92 -79.53 49.79 20.08
C ASP A 92 -80.79 50.65 19.83
N LYS A 93 -81.68 50.21 18.92
CA LYS A 93 -82.96 50.89 18.66
C LYS A 93 -83.93 50.78 19.84
N GLU A 94 -83.93 49.66 20.55
CA GLU A 94 -84.73 49.48 21.76
C GLU A 94 -84.26 50.43 22.88
N ILE A 95 -82.95 50.56 23.08
CA ILE A 95 -82.35 51.51 24.02
C ILE A 95 -82.73 52.94 23.64
N TYR A 96 -82.57 53.31 22.36
CA TYR A 96 -82.96 54.62 21.84
C TYR A 96 -84.43 54.97 22.13
N LEU A 97 -85.35 54.02 21.94
CA LEU A 97 -86.77 54.23 22.23
C LEU A 97 -87.05 54.36 23.74
N LYS A 98 -86.36 53.59 24.58
CA LYS A 98 -86.46 53.71 26.04
C LYS A 98 -85.95 55.05 26.56
N GLU A 99 -84.90 55.59 25.96
CA GLU A 99 -84.30 56.88 26.38
C GLU A 99 -85.12 58.10 25.90
N ASN A 100 -85.87 57.96 24.80
CA ASN A 100 -86.60 59.06 24.16
C ASN A 100 -88.13 58.95 24.27
N THR A 101 -88.65 58.21 25.26
CA THR A 101 -90.08 57.88 25.37
C THR A 101 -91.00 59.11 25.49
N ASN A 102 -90.53 60.24 26.02
CA ASN A 102 -91.34 61.45 26.23
C ASN A 102 -91.06 62.58 25.22
N THR A 103 -90.08 62.41 24.33
CA THR A 103 -89.53 63.48 23.47
C THR A 103 -89.63 63.18 21.98
N ILE A 104 -89.84 61.93 21.60
CA ILE A 104 -89.90 61.49 20.21
C ILE A 104 -91.31 61.68 19.63
N SER A 105 -91.37 62.03 18.34
CA SER A 105 -92.63 62.17 17.63
C SER A 105 -93.30 60.80 17.43
N GLU A 106 -94.64 60.76 17.38
CA GLU A 106 -95.38 59.52 17.13
C GLU A 106 -95.02 58.88 15.78
N HIS A 107 -94.70 59.71 14.79
CA HIS A 107 -94.20 59.26 13.49
C HIS A 107 -92.84 58.55 13.61
N ASP A 108 -91.89 59.10 14.36
CA ASP A 108 -90.56 58.50 14.51
C ASP A 108 -90.61 57.25 15.41
N TRP A 109 -91.52 57.22 16.38
CA TRP A 109 -91.80 56.04 17.20
C TRP A 109 -92.34 54.87 16.37
N THR A 110 -93.33 55.13 15.53
CA THR A 110 -93.91 54.10 14.64
C THR A 110 -92.92 53.64 13.57
N SER A 111 -92.10 54.56 13.04
CA SER A 111 -91.02 54.25 12.09
C SER A 111 -89.94 53.35 12.70
N THR A 112 -89.45 53.67 13.90
CA THR A 112 -88.43 52.87 14.61
C THR A 112 -88.95 51.49 15.03
N LEU A 113 -90.22 51.38 15.44
CA LEU A 113 -90.88 50.10 15.70
C LEU A 113 -91.01 49.25 14.43
N SER A 114 -91.42 49.86 13.31
CA SER A 114 -91.48 49.18 12.00
C SER A 114 -90.11 48.63 11.59
N ASP A 115 -89.05 49.39 11.82
CA ASP A 115 -87.68 48.96 11.56
C ASP A 115 -87.19 47.83 12.49
N ILE A 116 -87.56 47.85 13.77
CA ILE A 116 -87.31 46.75 14.70
C ILE A 116 -88.01 45.49 14.19
N GLU A 117 -89.25 45.59 13.73
CA GLU A 117 -90.02 44.46 13.21
C GLU A 117 -89.41 43.89 11.91
N LYS A 118 -88.94 44.76 11.00
CA LYS A 118 -88.16 44.32 9.82
C LYS A 118 -86.91 43.55 10.23
N HIS A 119 -86.13 44.06 11.19
CA HIS A 119 -84.94 43.38 11.68
C HIS A 119 -85.26 42.04 12.37
N LYS A 120 -86.38 41.96 13.12
CA LYS A 120 -86.86 40.70 13.70
C LYS A 120 -87.23 39.68 12.62
N SER A 121 -87.89 40.11 11.54
CA SER A 121 -88.17 39.25 10.39
C SER A 121 -86.88 38.71 9.77
N ILE A 122 -85.88 39.57 9.53
CA ILE A 122 -84.57 39.17 9.00
C ILE A 122 -83.89 38.12 9.89
N ILE A 123 -83.96 38.27 11.22
CA ILE A 123 -83.43 37.29 12.17
C ILE A 123 -84.20 35.97 12.08
N LYS A 124 -85.53 36.03 12.06
CA LYS A 124 -86.39 34.85 11.97
C LYS A 124 -86.13 34.05 10.69
N ASP A 125 -86.04 34.73 9.56
CA ASP A 125 -85.78 34.11 8.26
C ASP A 125 -84.37 33.49 8.22
N SER A 126 -83.38 34.20 8.76
CA SER A 126 -82.00 33.72 8.86
C SER A 126 -81.86 32.54 9.81
N MET A 127 -82.60 32.50 10.92
CA MET A 127 -82.64 31.37 11.85
C MET A 127 -83.36 30.16 11.25
N ALA A 128 -84.44 30.36 10.49
CA ALA A 128 -85.13 29.29 9.78
C ALA A 128 -84.23 28.62 8.73
N CYS A 129 -83.35 29.40 8.09
CA CYS A 129 -82.31 28.86 7.21
C CYS A 129 -81.22 28.05 7.95
N ILE A 130 -81.01 28.27 9.24
CA ILE A 130 -80.03 27.56 10.07
C ILE A 130 -80.77 26.53 10.93
N ASN A 131 -81.39 25.55 10.28
CA ASN A 131 -82.07 24.43 10.95
C ASN A 131 -81.07 23.43 11.57
N ASP A 132 -81.49 22.64 12.55
CA ASP A 132 -80.68 21.69 13.32
C ASP A 132 -79.94 20.66 12.44
N SER A 133 -80.58 20.20 11.37
CA SER A 133 -79.95 19.30 10.37
C SER A 133 -78.71 19.92 9.72
N TYR A 134 -78.73 21.24 9.44
CA TYR A 134 -77.57 21.96 8.91
C TYR A 134 -76.46 22.11 9.94
N LEU A 135 -76.83 22.37 11.19
CA LEU A 135 -75.86 22.45 12.29
C LEU A 135 -75.12 21.12 12.48
N ASP A 136 -75.82 20.00 12.38
CA ASP A 136 -75.20 18.68 12.49
C ASP A 136 -74.31 18.34 11.29
N MET A 137 -74.70 18.72 10.07
CA MET A 137 -73.82 18.61 8.90
C MET A 137 -72.56 19.47 9.09
N LEU A 138 -72.70 20.69 9.63
CA LEU A 138 -71.58 21.60 9.87
C LEU A 138 -70.65 21.09 10.97
N LYS A 139 -71.18 20.55 12.08
CA LYS A 139 -70.39 19.84 13.11
C LYS A 139 -69.59 18.70 12.48
N LYS A 140 -70.20 17.88 11.62
CA LYS A 140 -69.52 16.80 10.88
C LYS A 140 -68.42 17.34 9.98
N MET A 141 -68.64 18.44 9.26
CA MET A 141 -67.60 19.07 8.42
C MET A 141 -66.44 19.64 9.24
N LEU A 142 -66.72 20.26 10.38
CA LEU A 142 -65.71 20.77 11.32
C LEU A 142 -64.88 19.62 11.91
N ALA A 143 -65.53 18.53 12.33
CA ALA A 143 -64.86 17.31 12.81
C ALA A 143 -63.97 16.68 11.72
N LYS A 144 -64.46 16.60 10.47
CA LYS A 144 -63.64 16.14 9.34
C LYS A 144 -62.42 17.05 9.11
N ARG A 145 -62.59 18.37 9.21
CA ARG A 145 -61.49 19.35 9.04
C ARG A 145 -60.47 19.25 10.17
N SER A 146 -60.91 19.11 11.43
CA SER A 146 -60.02 18.94 12.57
C SER A 146 -59.25 17.61 12.50
N ALA A 147 -59.93 16.51 12.19
CA ALA A 147 -59.31 15.19 11.97
C ALA A 147 -58.26 15.23 10.84
N LYS A 148 -58.58 15.87 9.71
CA LYS A 148 -57.62 16.07 8.61
C LYS A 148 -56.38 16.85 9.06
N ARG A 149 -56.56 17.95 9.79
CA ARG A 149 -55.44 18.75 10.33
C ARG A 149 -54.57 17.93 11.26
N LEU A 150 -55.18 17.14 12.15
CA LEU A 150 -54.45 16.28 13.09
C LEU A 150 -53.64 15.20 12.36
N ARG A 151 -54.24 14.52 11.37
CA ARG A 151 -53.53 13.53 10.54
C ARG A 151 -52.34 14.16 9.81
N MET A 152 -52.52 15.34 9.23
CA MET A 152 -51.43 16.07 8.56
C MET A 152 -50.33 16.49 9.54
N LYS A 153 -50.68 16.85 10.78
CA LYS A 153 -49.71 17.16 11.84
C LYS A 153 -48.88 15.93 12.21
N ARG A 154 -49.53 14.76 12.40
CA ARG A 154 -48.86 13.48 12.68
C ARG A 154 -47.90 13.09 11.56
N LEU A 155 -48.37 13.13 10.31
CA LEU A 155 -47.56 12.80 9.14
C LEU A 155 -46.35 13.74 8.98
N LYS A 156 -46.52 15.04 9.26
CA LYS A 156 -45.39 16.00 9.25
C LYS A 156 -44.37 15.70 10.34
N LEU A 157 -44.81 15.27 11.52
CA LEU A 157 -43.92 14.91 12.62
C LEU A 157 -43.15 13.62 12.31
N GLU A 158 -43.83 12.60 11.81
CA GLU A 158 -43.25 11.33 11.39
C GLU A 158 -42.18 11.53 10.32
N ARG A 159 -42.48 12.30 9.26
CA ARG A 159 -41.48 12.66 8.24
C ARG A 159 -40.29 13.45 8.79
N ARG A 160 -40.48 14.24 9.86
CA ARG A 160 -39.38 14.95 10.52
C ARG A 160 -38.50 14.00 11.33
N LEU A 161 -39.09 13.01 12.00
CA LEU A 161 -38.35 11.98 12.72
C LEU A 161 -37.55 11.09 11.76
N GLU A 162 -38.20 10.58 10.70
CA GLU A 162 -37.54 9.76 9.68
C GLU A 162 -36.33 10.50 9.04
N LYS A 163 -36.47 11.80 8.75
CA LYS A 163 -35.36 12.62 8.26
C LYS A 163 -34.21 12.73 9.26
N LYS A 164 -34.52 12.88 10.55
CA LYS A 164 -33.50 12.94 11.62
C LYS A 164 -32.80 11.61 11.78
N ASP A 165 -33.53 10.51 11.73
CA ASP A 165 -32.96 9.16 11.88
C ASP A 165 -32.07 8.82 10.69
N ARG A 166 -32.50 9.11 9.46
CA ARG A 166 -31.63 9.00 8.27
C ARG A 166 -30.37 9.86 8.37
N PHE A 167 -30.47 11.06 8.92
CA PHE A 167 -29.31 11.93 9.11
C PHE A 167 -28.33 11.32 10.13
N LYS A 168 -28.82 10.79 11.25
CA LYS A 168 -27.99 10.09 12.25
C LYS A 168 -27.31 8.86 11.67
N GLU A 169 -28.02 8.05 10.88
CA GLU A 169 -27.43 6.88 10.21
C GLU A 169 -26.31 7.27 9.24
N LEU A 170 -26.48 8.37 8.50
CA LEU A 170 -25.45 8.89 7.61
C LEU A 170 -24.24 9.42 8.38
N GLU A 171 -24.47 10.13 9.49
CA GLU A 171 -23.41 10.62 10.37
C GLU A 171 -22.61 9.45 10.99
N GLU A 172 -23.28 8.40 11.45
CA GLU A 172 -22.61 7.21 11.99
C GLU A 172 -21.82 6.46 10.92
N ARG A 173 -22.36 6.35 9.69
CA ARG A 173 -21.62 5.78 8.55
C ARG A 173 -20.40 6.63 8.21
N SER A 174 -20.53 7.95 8.20
CA SER A 174 -19.40 8.86 7.97
C SER A 174 -18.32 8.66 9.01
N ARG A 175 -18.68 8.62 10.31
CA ARG A 175 -17.71 8.37 11.39
C ARG A 175 -16.98 7.04 11.22
N LYS A 176 -17.69 5.97 10.87
CA LYS A 176 -17.09 4.65 10.60
C LYS A 176 -16.12 4.68 9.42
N ILE A 177 -16.42 5.46 8.38
CA ILE A 177 -15.50 5.64 7.24
C ILE A 177 -14.25 6.38 7.70
N ASP A 178 -14.39 7.47 8.45
CA ASP A 178 -13.27 8.28 8.94
C ASP A 178 -12.36 7.47 9.89
N GLU A 179 -12.94 6.69 10.80
CA GLU A 179 -12.19 5.78 11.69
C GLU A 179 -11.40 4.72 10.90
N ASN A 180 -12.01 4.13 9.86
CA ASN A 180 -11.35 3.14 9.01
C ASN A 180 -10.21 3.78 8.19
N LEU A 181 -10.44 4.97 7.63
CA LEU A 181 -9.41 5.73 6.94
C LEU A 181 -8.24 6.08 7.85
N GLN A 182 -8.51 6.44 9.12
CA GLN A 182 -7.44 6.69 10.08
C GLN A 182 -6.65 5.42 10.38
N LYS A 183 -7.33 4.29 10.60
CA LYS A 183 -6.68 3.00 10.82
C LYS A 183 -5.77 2.60 9.66
N ILE A 184 -6.23 2.76 8.41
CA ILE A 184 -5.43 2.48 7.22
C ILE A 184 -4.18 3.38 7.17
N LYS A 185 -4.30 4.66 7.50
CA LYS A 185 -3.15 5.58 7.56
C LYS A 185 -2.14 5.14 8.63
N ASP A 186 -2.62 4.79 9.81
CA ASP A 186 -1.76 4.35 10.92
C ASP A 186 -1.04 3.03 10.57
N ASP A 187 -1.72 2.10 9.92
CA ASP A 187 -1.14 0.84 9.43
C ASP A 187 -0.05 1.09 8.36
N ILE A 188 -0.27 2.04 7.44
CA ILE A 188 0.73 2.44 6.44
C ILE A 188 1.98 3.02 7.11
N ILE A 189 1.80 3.96 8.05
CA ILE A 189 2.91 4.59 8.78
C ILE A 189 3.71 3.53 9.55
N LYS A 190 3.00 2.60 10.22
CA LYS A 190 3.65 1.52 10.97
C LYS A 190 4.43 0.57 10.06
N ALA A 191 3.88 0.23 8.90
CA ALA A 191 4.57 -0.61 7.91
C ALA A 191 5.82 0.07 7.35
N GLU A 192 5.75 1.38 7.09
CA GLU A 192 6.89 2.18 6.63
C GLU A 192 8.00 2.26 7.68
N GLN A 193 7.64 2.51 8.94
CA GLN A 193 8.60 2.52 10.06
C GLN A 193 9.30 1.17 10.24
N GLU A 194 8.55 0.06 10.20
CA GLU A 194 9.11 -1.28 10.30
C GLU A 194 10.04 -1.60 9.12
N ARG A 195 9.69 -1.16 7.91
CA ARG A 195 10.55 -1.30 6.73
C ARG A 195 11.83 -0.49 6.88
N SER A 196 11.74 0.77 7.34
CA SER A 196 12.91 1.62 7.59
C SER A 196 13.84 0.97 8.61
N ARG A 197 13.28 0.51 9.74
CA ARG A 197 14.04 -0.18 10.79
C ARG A 197 14.80 -1.40 10.26
N LYS A 198 14.15 -2.24 9.45
CA LYS A 198 14.80 -3.41 8.82
C LYS A 198 15.93 -3.02 7.86
N ILE A 199 15.76 -1.91 7.13
CA ILE A 199 16.80 -1.38 6.26
C ILE A 199 17.99 -0.95 7.10
N ASP A 200 17.77 -0.20 8.18
CA ASP A 200 18.83 0.28 9.07
C ASP A 200 19.57 -0.87 9.76
N GLU A 201 18.84 -1.88 10.25
CA GLU A 201 19.42 -3.09 10.84
C GLU A 201 20.29 -3.85 9.82
N ASN A 202 19.84 -3.97 8.57
CA ASN A 202 20.61 -4.63 7.52
C ASN A 202 21.86 -3.82 7.13
N LEU A 203 21.73 -2.49 7.02
CA LEU A 203 22.86 -1.61 6.77
C LEU A 203 23.90 -1.69 7.88
N GLN A 204 23.48 -1.74 9.14
CA GLN A 204 24.38 -1.91 10.26
C GLN A 204 25.10 -3.26 10.19
N LYS A 205 24.37 -4.34 9.91
CA LYS A 205 24.96 -5.66 9.74
C LYS A 205 26.01 -5.70 8.62
N ILE A 206 25.73 -5.08 7.47
CA ILE A 206 26.69 -5.00 6.36
C ILE A 206 27.95 -4.25 6.80
N LYS A 207 27.81 -3.14 7.54
CA LYS A 207 28.96 -2.40 8.07
C LYS A 207 29.78 -3.24 9.04
N ASP A 208 29.12 -3.94 9.96
CA ASP A 208 29.77 -4.80 10.93
C ASP A 208 30.51 -5.95 10.23
N ASP A 209 29.91 -6.55 9.19
CA ASP A 209 30.54 -7.59 8.38
C ASP A 209 31.77 -7.06 7.60
N ILE A 210 31.71 -5.83 7.07
CA ILE A 210 32.86 -5.17 6.41
C ILE A 210 33.99 -4.94 7.42
N ILE A 211 33.69 -4.33 8.57
CA ILE A 211 34.70 -4.06 9.61
C ILE A 211 35.35 -5.36 10.08
N LYS A 212 34.55 -6.42 10.26
CA LYS A 212 35.06 -7.73 10.65
C LYS A 212 35.98 -8.31 9.57
N ALA A 213 35.61 -8.21 8.30
CA ALA A 213 36.43 -8.67 7.19
C ALA A 213 37.75 -7.88 7.09
N GLU A 214 37.72 -6.56 7.27
CA GLU A 214 38.92 -5.71 7.30
C GLU A 214 39.85 -6.10 8.47
N GLN A 215 39.31 -6.31 9.66
CA GLN A 215 40.08 -6.77 10.82
C GLN A 215 40.71 -8.14 10.59
N GLU A 216 39.99 -9.05 9.94
CA GLU A 216 40.50 -10.37 9.59
C GLU A 216 41.62 -10.30 8.53
N GLU A 217 41.48 -9.44 7.52
CA GLU A 217 42.53 -9.19 6.53
C GLU A 217 43.78 -8.58 7.19
N GLU A 218 43.60 -7.58 8.07
CA GLU A 218 44.71 -6.97 8.79
C GLU A 218 45.44 -8.01 9.67
N ALA A 219 44.71 -8.86 10.38
CA ALA A 219 45.28 -9.95 11.15
C ALA A 219 46.08 -10.94 10.28
N LYS A 220 45.57 -11.28 9.09
CA LYS A 220 46.28 -12.12 8.10
C LYS A 220 47.57 -11.45 7.62
N LEU A 221 47.53 -10.15 7.30
CA LEU A 221 48.70 -9.38 6.88
C LEU A 221 49.76 -9.33 7.99
N GLN A 222 49.34 -9.12 9.23
CA GLN A 222 50.24 -9.14 10.40
C GLN A 222 50.89 -10.52 10.57
N ALA A 223 50.11 -11.61 10.46
CA ALA A 223 50.64 -12.97 10.53
C ALA A 223 51.67 -13.25 9.41
N ASP A 224 51.38 -12.83 8.17
CA ASP A 224 52.29 -12.95 7.03
C ASP A 224 53.56 -12.10 7.17
N MET A 225 53.46 -10.93 7.81
CA MET A 225 54.63 -10.11 8.15
C MET A 225 55.56 -10.84 9.14
N VAL A 226 55.00 -11.41 10.20
CA VAL A 226 55.77 -12.19 11.19
C VAL A 226 56.42 -13.41 10.54
N LEU A 227 55.68 -14.15 9.70
CA LEU A 227 56.23 -15.30 8.98
C LEU A 227 57.38 -14.92 8.05
N ARG A 228 57.25 -13.81 7.30
CA ARG A 228 58.33 -13.29 6.44
C ARG A 228 59.58 -12.93 7.24
N GLU A 229 59.40 -12.35 8.43
CA GLU A 229 60.52 -12.02 9.32
C GLU A 229 61.27 -13.28 9.79
N VAL A 230 60.54 -14.33 10.18
CA VAL A 230 61.13 -15.64 10.55
C VAL A 230 61.88 -16.26 9.38
N LEU A 231 61.29 -16.23 8.17
CA LEU A 231 61.96 -16.73 6.95
C LEU A 231 63.25 -15.96 6.64
N ARG A 232 63.26 -14.64 6.84
CA ARG A 232 64.47 -13.81 6.70
C ARG A 232 65.54 -14.23 7.71
N LYS A 233 65.19 -14.34 8.99
CA LYS A 233 66.10 -14.79 10.06
C LYS A 233 66.68 -16.18 9.77
N LYS A 234 65.85 -17.10 9.26
CA LYS A 234 66.27 -18.44 8.82
C LYS A 234 67.26 -18.37 7.66
N HIS A 235 67.02 -17.53 6.66
CA HIS A 235 67.94 -17.32 5.54
C HIS A 235 69.28 -16.75 6.00
N ASP A 236 69.26 -15.74 6.88
CA ASP A 236 70.48 -15.12 7.42
C ASP A 236 71.31 -16.11 8.24
N ALA A 237 70.67 -16.95 9.06
CA ALA A 237 71.36 -18.02 9.79
C ALA A 237 72.05 -19.00 8.83
N LYS A 238 71.36 -19.46 7.77
CA LYS A 238 71.96 -20.31 6.72
C LYS A 238 73.15 -19.61 6.05
N LYS A 239 73.02 -18.33 5.72
CA LYS A 239 74.08 -17.52 5.10
C LYS A 239 75.31 -17.41 6.00
N CYS A 240 75.14 -17.21 7.31
CA CYS A 240 76.23 -17.21 8.28
C CYS A 240 76.94 -18.57 8.35
N ILE A 241 76.20 -19.68 8.37
CA ILE A 241 76.78 -21.03 8.34
C ILE A 241 77.63 -21.23 7.07
N THR A 242 77.09 -20.91 5.89
CA THR A 242 77.83 -21.02 4.62
C THR A 242 79.10 -20.16 4.61
N LYS A 243 79.06 -18.95 5.19
CA LYS A 243 80.25 -18.10 5.33
C LYS A 243 81.30 -18.72 6.25
N LEU A 244 80.89 -19.32 7.37
CA LEU A 244 81.81 -20.03 8.27
C LEU A 244 82.45 -21.23 7.56
N ASP A 245 81.69 -22.01 6.79
CA ASP A 245 82.23 -23.12 6.00
C ASP A 245 83.25 -22.63 4.94
N ALA A 246 82.97 -21.50 4.29
CA ALA A 246 83.89 -20.88 3.35
C ALA A 246 85.17 -20.39 4.04
N LEU A 247 85.07 -19.84 5.26
CA LEU A 247 86.24 -19.44 6.07
C LEU A 247 87.11 -20.64 6.43
N VAL A 248 86.53 -21.77 6.83
CA VAL A 248 87.29 -23.00 7.09
C VAL A 248 88.02 -23.47 5.82
N LYS A 249 87.36 -23.47 4.67
CA LYS A 249 87.99 -23.83 3.39
C LYS A 249 89.14 -22.89 3.02
N LEU A 250 88.95 -21.58 3.19
CA LEU A 250 89.97 -20.57 2.92
C LEU A 250 91.16 -20.70 3.87
N TYR A 251 90.91 -20.97 5.15
CA TYR A 251 91.96 -21.25 6.13
C TYR A 251 92.77 -22.50 5.73
N LYS A 252 92.11 -23.61 5.39
CA LYS A 252 92.77 -24.84 4.91
C LYS A 252 93.58 -24.59 3.62
N ALA A 253 93.05 -23.82 2.67
CA ALA A 253 93.77 -23.47 1.45
C ALA A 253 95.05 -22.67 1.76
N ARG A 254 94.97 -21.65 2.62
CA ARG A 254 96.13 -20.88 3.08
C ARG A 254 97.15 -21.76 3.80
N GLN A 255 96.69 -22.67 4.65
CA GLN A 255 97.55 -23.61 5.36
C GLN A 255 98.31 -24.52 4.37
N ASN A 256 97.63 -25.01 3.34
CA ASN A 256 98.27 -25.83 2.29
C ASN A 256 99.27 -25.01 1.46
N THR A 257 99.00 -23.74 1.16
CA THR A 257 99.95 -22.86 0.47
C THR A 257 101.22 -22.60 1.29
N ALA A 258 101.09 -22.34 2.59
CA ALA A 258 102.24 -22.16 3.48
C ALA A 258 103.09 -23.42 3.58
N LYS A 259 102.44 -24.60 3.78
CA LYS A 259 103.11 -25.90 3.75
C LYS A 259 103.86 -26.14 2.44
N GLY A 260 103.27 -25.76 1.30
CA GLY A 260 103.90 -25.84 -0.02
C GLY A 260 105.13 -24.92 -0.20
N ARG A 261 105.29 -23.88 0.64
CA ARG A 261 106.47 -23.00 0.67
C ARG A 261 107.52 -23.42 1.71
N GLY A 262 107.30 -24.51 2.44
CA GLY A 262 108.17 -24.94 3.54
C GLY A 262 107.95 -24.19 4.85
N GLU A 263 106.92 -23.35 4.95
CA GLU A 263 106.54 -22.65 6.18
C GLU A 263 105.64 -23.56 7.03
N SER A 264 106.04 -23.84 8.27
CA SER A 264 105.25 -24.62 9.23
C SER A 264 104.35 -23.71 10.07
N ILE A 265 103.03 -23.83 9.88
CA ILE A 265 102.03 -23.19 10.74
C ILE A 265 101.84 -24.04 12.00
N SER A 266 101.79 -23.37 13.17
CA SER A 266 101.51 -23.99 14.46
C SER A 266 100.20 -24.79 14.44
N GLU A 267 100.26 -26.08 14.76
CA GLU A 267 99.09 -26.97 14.82
C GLU A 267 98.10 -26.52 15.90
N LYS A 268 98.60 -26.00 17.03
CA LYS A 268 97.77 -25.46 18.11
C LYS A 268 96.90 -24.28 17.66
N ASP A 269 97.42 -23.44 16.78
CA ASP A 269 96.66 -22.28 16.25
C ASP A 269 95.56 -22.73 15.29
N ALA A 270 95.83 -23.78 14.49
CA ALA A 270 94.85 -24.38 13.61
C ALA A 270 93.72 -25.08 14.39
N GLU A 271 94.05 -25.80 15.46
CA GLU A 271 93.06 -26.39 16.37
C GLU A 271 92.23 -25.32 17.08
N CYS A 272 92.87 -24.26 17.59
CA CYS A 272 92.16 -23.14 18.23
C CYS A 272 91.20 -22.44 17.26
N PHE A 273 91.63 -22.17 16.02
CA PHE A 273 90.78 -21.59 14.98
C PHE A 273 89.59 -22.49 14.66
N ASN A 274 89.83 -23.78 14.38
CA ASN A 274 88.75 -24.73 14.06
C ASN A 274 87.76 -24.87 15.23
N ASN A 275 88.24 -24.98 16.47
CA ASN A 275 87.39 -25.05 17.65
C ASN A 275 86.52 -23.80 17.82
N ASN A 276 87.05 -22.61 17.57
CA ASN A 276 86.29 -21.36 17.64
C ASN A 276 85.25 -21.25 16.52
N ILE A 277 85.58 -21.66 15.29
CA ILE A 277 84.64 -21.68 14.18
C ILE A 277 83.54 -22.72 14.39
N GLU A 278 83.88 -23.92 14.89
CA GLU A 278 82.89 -24.95 15.21
C GLU A 278 81.94 -24.51 16.32
N LYS A 279 82.43 -23.83 17.36
CA LYS A 279 81.56 -23.21 18.38
C LYS A 279 80.61 -22.19 17.75
N LEU A 280 81.11 -21.27 16.93
CA LEU A 280 80.25 -20.29 16.23
C LEU A 280 79.24 -20.95 15.30
N LYS A 281 79.65 -21.99 14.58
CA LYS A 281 78.79 -22.77 13.68
C LYS A 281 77.69 -23.49 14.46
N SER A 282 78.02 -24.11 15.59
CA SER A 282 77.06 -24.77 16.47
C SER A 282 75.98 -23.80 17.00
N LEU A 283 76.37 -22.58 17.37
CA LEU A 283 75.43 -21.52 17.79
C LEU A 283 74.48 -21.12 16.66
N TRP A 284 74.97 -20.97 15.43
CA TRP A 284 74.12 -20.65 14.28
C TRP A 284 73.21 -21.82 13.87
N ILE A 285 73.67 -23.06 13.99
CA ILE A 285 72.86 -24.26 13.78
C ILE A 285 71.72 -24.32 14.82
N GLN A 286 72.03 -24.06 16.09
CA GLN A 286 71.02 -24.01 17.15
C GLN A 286 69.98 -22.92 16.87
N LYS A 287 70.42 -21.70 16.50
CA LYS A 287 69.51 -20.61 16.10
C LYS A 287 68.66 -20.97 14.87
N LEU A 288 69.25 -21.64 13.88
CA LEU A 288 68.53 -22.10 12.70
C LEU A 288 67.41 -23.08 13.09
N HIS A 289 67.70 -24.04 13.98
CA HIS A 289 66.70 -24.98 14.47
C HIS A 289 65.56 -24.27 15.23
N SER A 290 65.87 -23.25 16.04
CA SER A 290 64.85 -22.43 16.70
C SER A 290 63.94 -21.72 15.69
N TYR A 291 64.49 -21.12 14.62
CA TYR A 291 63.68 -20.47 13.58
C TYR A 291 62.86 -21.47 12.74
N GLU A 292 63.38 -22.68 12.52
CA GLU A 292 62.64 -23.75 11.84
C GLU A 292 61.44 -24.24 12.66
N LYS A 293 61.62 -24.36 13.98
CA LYS A 293 60.54 -24.67 14.90
C LYS A 293 59.49 -23.56 14.91
N GLU A 294 59.90 -22.30 15.07
CA GLU A 294 59.01 -21.13 15.06
C GLU A 294 58.22 -21.04 13.74
N GLU A 295 58.86 -21.24 12.59
CA GLU A 295 58.18 -21.30 11.29
C GLU A 295 57.12 -22.41 11.23
N SER A 296 57.45 -23.61 11.72
CA SER A 296 56.54 -24.75 11.70
C SER A 296 55.29 -24.52 12.57
N GLU A 297 55.47 -23.89 13.74
CA GLU A 297 54.38 -23.52 14.64
C GLU A 297 53.50 -22.43 14.03
N LEU A 298 54.08 -21.37 13.48
CA LEU A 298 53.34 -20.30 12.80
C LEU A 298 52.52 -20.81 11.61
N ARG A 299 53.10 -21.71 10.79
CA ARG A 299 52.37 -22.34 9.68
C ARG A 299 51.24 -23.25 10.15
N ALA A 300 51.45 -23.99 11.24
CA ALA A 300 50.42 -24.85 11.81
C ALA A 300 49.21 -24.03 12.28
N THR A 301 49.46 -22.92 13.00
CA THR A 301 48.43 -21.98 13.44
C THR A 301 47.68 -21.37 12.26
N LEU A 302 48.39 -20.88 11.23
CA LEU A 302 47.78 -20.29 10.03
C LEU A 302 46.91 -21.30 9.25
N ASN A 303 47.30 -22.58 9.23
CA ASN A 303 46.54 -23.63 8.57
C ASN A 303 45.30 -24.07 9.37
N GLN A 304 45.37 -24.05 10.71
CA GLN A 304 44.21 -24.32 11.56
C GLN A 304 43.13 -23.24 11.41
N ASP A 305 43.53 -21.97 11.27
CA ASP A 305 42.58 -20.87 11.03
C ASP A 305 41.92 -20.99 9.64
N LYS A 306 42.69 -21.32 8.60
CA LYS A 306 42.13 -21.57 7.25
C LYS A 306 41.14 -22.74 7.22
N GLY A 307 41.34 -23.76 8.05
CA GLY A 307 40.49 -24.95 8.14
C GLY A 307 39.11 -24.71 8.76
N LYS A 308 38.92 -23.59 9.48
CA LYS A 308 37.60 -23.19 10.00
C LYS A 308 36.76 -22.43 8.97
N ASP A 309 37.40 -21.74 8.02
CA ASP A 309 36.70 -20.88 7.04
C ASP A 309 36.47 -21.51 5.66
N THR A 310 37.22 -22.56 5.28
CA THR A 310 37.13 -23.15 3.93
C THR A 310 35.88 -24.01 3.68
N ILE A 311 35.10 -24.30 4.72
CA ILE A 311 33.75 -24.84 4.58
C ILE A 311 32.84 -23.99 5.45
N SER A 312 32.63 -22.74 5.03
CA SER A 312 31.45 -22.02 5.48
C SER A 312 30.27 -22.94 5.21
N THR A 313 29.57 -23.37 6.25
CA THR A 313 28.39 -24.23 6.15
C THR A 313 27.37 -23.69 5.14
N LYS A 314 27.39 -22.37 4.92
CA LYS A 314 26.63 -21.68 3.87
C LYS A 314 27.07 -22.04 2.45
N ASP A 315 28.36 -22.21 2.18
CA ASP A 315 28.85 -22.59 0.85
C ASP A 315 28.50 -24.03 0.53
N ALA A 316 28.57 -24.93 1.51
CA ALA A 316 28.08 -26.30 1.37
C ALA A 316 26.56 -26.35 1.12
N GLU A 317 25.80 -25.50 1.80
CA GLU A 317 24.36 -25.37 1.61
C GLU A 317 24.00 -24.76 0.24
N VAL A 318 24.73 -23.74 -0.21
CA VAL A 318 24.58 -23.13 -1.54
C VAL A 318 24.93 -24.14 -2.62
N LEU A 319 26.04 -24.87 -2.52
CA LEU A 319 26.40 -25.93 -3.46
C LEU A 319 25.36 -27.05 -3.47
N GLY A 320 24.85 -27.44 -2.30
CA GLY A 320 23.75 -28.41 -2.18
C GLY A 320 22.46 -27.92 -2.83
N ASN A 321 22.09 -26.66 -2.65
CA ASN A 321 20.92 -26.07 -3.29
C ASN A 321 21.10 -25.93 -4.80
N LEU A 322 22.28 -25.53 -5.27
CA LEU A 322 22.59 -25.51 -6.71
C LEU A 322 22.51 -26.90 -7.33
N ALA A 323 22.94 -27.95 -6.61
CA ALA A 323 22.78 -29.33 -7.06
C ALA A 323 21.30 -29.75 -7.13
N LYS A 324 20.45 -29.32 -6.18
CA LYS A 324 18.99 -29.54 -6.23
C LYS A 324 18.35 -28.84 -7.41
N TRP A 325 18.66 -27.56 -7.63
CA TRP A 325 18.16 -26.79 -8.77
C TRP A 325 18.62 -27.38 -10.11
N ARG A 326 19.88 -27.82 -10.18
CA ARG A 326 20.41 -28.54 -11.35
C ARG A 326 19.60 -29.80 -11.64
N ARG A 327 19.33 -30.62 -10.63
CA ARG A 327 18.51 -31.83 -10.77
C ARG A 327 17.08 -31.52 -11.20
N PHE A 328 16.48 -30.46 -10.67
CA PHE A 328 15.10 -30.08 -10.99
C PHE A 328 14.95 -29.55 -12.41
N LEU A 329 15.90 -28.70 -12.85
CA LEU A 329 15.87 -28.05 -14.16
C LEU A 329 16.35 -28.98 -15.30
N PHE A 330 17.32 -29.86 -15.04
CA PHE A 330 17.98 -30.65 -16.08
C PHE A 330 17.85 -32.17 -15.90
N GLY A 331 17.34 -32.66 -14.76
CA GLY A 331 17.29 -34.08 -14.44
C GLY A 331 18.56 -34.61 -13.75
N SER A 332 18.52 -35.86 -13.28
CA SER A 332 19.60 -36.47 -12.48
C SER A 332 20.90 -36.70 -13.26
N ASP A 333 20.83 -36.85 -14.59
CA ASP A 333 21.93 -37.37 -15.41
C ASP A 333 22.43 -36.37 -16.47
N CYS A 334 21.94 -35.13 -16.45
CA CYS A 334 22.29 -34.13 -17.46
C CYS A 334 23.22 -33.06 -16.88
N THR A 335 24.49 -33.09 -17.29
CA THR A 335 25.30 -31.88 -17.28
C THR A 335 24.82 -30.98 -18.44
N PRO A 336 24.45 -29.71 -18.20
CA PRO A 336 24.03 -28.80 -19.28
C PRO A 336 25.15 -28.58 -20.32
N GLN A 337 26.39 -28.86 -19.93
CA GLN A 337 27.50 -29.04 -20.85
C GLN A 337 27.45 -30.49 -21.36
N ALA A 338 27.02 -30.68 -22.60
CA ALA A 338 27.22 -31.94 -23.29
C ALA A 338 28.73 -32.21 -23.32
N ASP A 339 29.19 -33.18 -22.53
CA ASP A 339 30.57 -33.62 -22.57
C ASP A 339 30.76 -34.44 -23.84
N PHE A 340 31.18 -33.75 -24.91
CA PHE A 340 31.47 -34.41 -26.17
C PHE A 340 32.76 -35.23 -26.10
N GLN A 341 33.46 -35.31 -24.96
CA GLN A 341 34.70 -36.08 -24.77
C GLN A 341 35.76 -35.80 -25.85
N ARG A 342 35.75 -34.59 -26.42
CA ARG A 342 36.57 -34.17 -27.59
C ARG A 342 36.33 -34.98 -28.88
N ASP A 343 35.21 -35.69 -28.99
CA ASP A 343 34.76 -36.35 -30.21
C ASP A 343 33.99 -35.35 -31.09
N VAL A 344 34.71 -34.78 -32.06
CA VAL A 344 34.18 -33.82 -33.02
C VAL A 344 33.06 -34.43 -33.88
N GLY A 345 33.10 -35.75 -34.13
CA GLY A 345 32.07 -36.44 -34.91
C GLY A 345 30.71 -36.39 -34.21
N LYS A 346 30.67 -36.72 -32.91
CA LYS A 346 29.44 -36.63 -32.10
C LYS A 346 28.91 -35.20 -32.00
N PHE A 347 29.80 -34.21 -31.91
CA PHE A 347 29.41 -32.80 -31.93
C PHE A 347 28.74 -32.43 -33.25
N ILE A 348 29.36 -32.76 -34.39
CA ILE A 348 28.81 -32.49 -35.72
C ILE A 348 27.46 -33.19 -35.89
N THR A 349 27.34 -34.48 -35.54
CA THR A 349 26.06 -35.22 -35.65
C THR A 349 24.95 -34.56 -34.85
N ARG A 350 25.21 -34.21 -33.58
CA ARG A 350 24.21 -33.55 -32.74
C ARG A 350 23.89 -32.16 -33.31
N ARG A 351 24.88 -31.39 -33.76
CA ARG A 351 24.66 -30.07 -34.37
C ARG A 351 23.81 -30.16 -35.64
N SER A 352 24.10 -31.11 -36.54
CA SER A 352 23.30 -31.36 -37.74
C SER A 352 21.85 -31.75 -37.41
N GLN A 353 21.61 -32.51 -36.34
CA GLN A 353 20.25 -32.82 -35.85
C GLN A 353 19.50 -31.61 -35.31
N TRP A 354 20.20 -30.57 -34.84
CA TRP A 354 19.56 -29.31 -34.44
C TRP A 354 19.35 -28.39 -35.63
N ASP A 355 20.35 -28.29 -36.52
CA ASP A 355 20.30 -27.42 -37.70
C ASP A 355 19.18 -27.82 -38.67
N GLN A 356 18.78 -29.10 -38.70
CA GLN A 356 17.65 -29.58 -39.51
C GLN A 356 16.31 -28.92 -39.15
N TYR A 357 16.16 -28.28 -37.99
CA TYR A 357 14.93 -27.61 -37.56
C TYR A 357 15.00 -26.08 -37.64
N ILE A 358 16.15 -25.53 -38.05
CA ILE A 358 16.42 -24.08 -38.10
C ILE A 358 16.41 -23.57 -39.55
N HIS A 359 16.69 -24.43 -40.53
CA HIS A 359 16.73 -24.06 -41.94
C HIS A 359 15.34 -24.06 -42.60
N SER A 360 15.12 -23.18 -43.57
CA SER A 360 13.89 -23.07 -44.38
C SER A 360 13.53 -24.32 -45.19
N GLU A 361 14.51 -25.21 -45.44
CA GLU A 361 14.36 -26.47 -46.16
C GLU A 361 14.41 -27.67 -45.19
N GLY A 362 14.40 -27.39 -43.89
CA GLY A 362 14.51 -28.37 -42.82
C GLY A 362 13.22 -29.11 -42.50
N SER A 363 13.31 -30.04 -41.56
CA SER A 363 12.15 -30.75 -41.02
C SER A 363 11.32 -29.85 -40.11
N SER A 364 10.01 -30.10 -40.05
CA SER A 364 9.13 -29.41 -39.09
C SER A 364 9.54 -29.73 -37.65
N LEU A 365 9.35 -28.76 -36.75
CA LEU A 365 9.64 -28.93 -35.33
C LEU A 365 8.85 -30.12 -34.76
N PRO A 366 9.46 -30.92 -33.86
CA PRO A 366 8.75 -32.01 -33.19
C PRO A 366 7.50 -31.52 -32.45
N ILE A 367 6.46 -32.36 -32.43
CA ILE A 367 5.20 -32.09 -31.75
C ILE A 367 5.47 -31.80 -30.26
N GLY A 368 5.03 -30.62 -29.79
CA GLY A 368 5.20 -30.15 -28.41
C GLY A 368 6.24 -29.03 -28.24
N TRP A 369 7.00 -28.69 -29.28
CA TRP A 369 7.95 -27.57 -29.26
C TRP A 369 7.25 -26.27 -29.67
N VAL A 370 7.34 -25.25 -28.82
CA VAL A 370 6.71 -23.94 -29.04
C VAL A 370 7.78 -22.94 -29.46
N LEU A 371 7.63 -22.36 -30.65
CA LEU A 371 8.44 -21.22 -31.08
C LEU A 371 8.02 -19.98 -30.27
N PRO A 372 8.96 -19.17 -29.77
CA PRO A 372 8.63 -17.87 -29.20
C PRO A 372 7.92 -17.01 -30.26
N ASP A 373 6.82 -16.35 -29.90
CA ASP A 373 6.13 -15.43 -30.81
C ASP A 373 7.09 -14.33 -31.26
N PHE A 374 7.49 -14.37 -32.53
CA PHE A 374 8.20 -13.27 -33.16
C PHE A 374 7.19 -12.14 -33.34
N LYS A 375 7.13 -11.23 -32.37
CA LYS A 375 6.55 -9.91 -32.60
C LYS A 375 7.44 -9.23 -33.63
N THR A 376 6.98 -9.20 -34.88
CA THR A 376 7.52 -8.35 -35.94
C THR A 376 7.42 -6.90 -35.46
N SER A 377 8.57 -6.28 -35.21
CA SER A 377 8.71 -4.85 -34.95
C SER A 377 8.23 -4.01 -36.12
#